data_AF-A0AAU1VNG2-F1
#
_entry.id   AF-A0AAU1VNG2-F1
#
_cell.length_a   1.000
_cell.length_b   1.000
_cell.length_c   1.000
_cell.angle_alpha   90.00
_cell.angle_beta   90.00
_cell.angle_gamma   90.00
#
_symmetry.space_group_name_H-M   'P 1'
#
loop_
_entity.id
_entity.type
_entity.pdbx_description
1 polymer ?
#
loop_
_entity_poly.entity_id
_entity_poly.type
_entity_poly.pdbx_seq_one_letter_code
_entity_poly.pdbx_strand_id
1 'polypeptide(L)'
;MRELAAGDVTGDGKADIVTVDKTDAQLRLYTGSGGDVDYTKVIGTGWGSMTNLAVGDVTGDRKADVVANRADSGELNLYVSTGGDVNFSKQIGSSFQVMNRLTLADINADGKADVVATGRATGDLNLYTSSGDDITGAGVIGHGWATVKHLV
;
A
#
# COMPACT_ATOMS: atom_id res chain seq x y z
N MET A 1 -4.25 16.40 -2.75
CA MET A 1 -4.28 14.93 -2.58
C MET A 1 -4.50 14.24 -3.91
N ARG A 2 -3.69 13.23 -4.23
CA ARG A 2 -3.82 12.37 -5.42
C ARG A 2 -4.20 10.95 -5.04
N GLU A 3 -3.65 10.44 -3.94
CA GLU A 3 -3.90 9.09 -3.42
C GLU A 3 -4.08 9.16 -1.90
N LEU A 4 -4.85 8.22 -1.36
CA LEU A 4 -5.05 8.02 0.07
C LEU A 4 -5.20 6.52 0.37
N ALA A 5 -4.73 6.11 1.53
CA ALA A 5 -4.91 4.77 2.07
C ALA A 5 -5.06 4.88 3.61
N ALA A 6 -5.69 3.88 4.22
CA ALA A 6 -5.94 3.86 5.66
C ALA A 6 -5.37 2.59 6.31
N GLY A 7 -4.91 2.73 7.55
CA GLY A 7 -4.41 1.64 8.39
C GLY A 7 -3.68 2.19 9.62
N ASP A 8 -3.45 1.34 10.62
CA ASP A 8 -2.80 1.72 11.88
C ASP A 8 -1.28 1.87 11.73
N VAL A 9 -0.85 2.98 11.11
CA VAL A 9 0.56 3.25 10.83
C VAL A 9 1.31 3.61 12.12
N THR A 10 0.63 4.19 13.10
CA THR A 10 1.22 4.51 14.40
C THR A 10 1.38 3.30 15.33
N GLY A 11 0.59 2.25 15.13
CA GLY A 11 0.54 1.07 15.99
C GLY A 11 -0.22 1.30 17.29
N ASP A 12 -1.10 2.31 17.32
CA ASP A 12 -1.86 2.69 18.53
C ASP A 12 -3.23 2.01 18.63
N GLY A 13 -3.55 1.14 17.66
CA GLY A 13 -4.81 0.42 17.56
C GLY A 13 -5.91 1.19 16.82
N LYS A 14 -5.61 2.34 16.23
CA LYS A 14 -6.58 3.17 15.50
C LYS A 14 -6.15 3.35 14.05
N ALA A 15 -7.13 3.43 13.16
CA ALA A 15 -6.83 3.65 11.75
C ALA A 15 -6.33 5.08 11.53
N ASP A 16 -5.14 5.20 10.94
CA ASP A 16 -4.59 6.45 10.41
C ASP A 16 -4.88 6.57 8.91
N ILE A 17 -4.60 7.76 8.35
CA ILE A 17 -4.66 8.00 6.90
C ILE A 17 -3.29 8.45 6.40
N VAL A 18 -2.82 7.80 5.33
CA VAL A 18 -1.64 8.20 4.59
C VAL A 18 -2.07 8.75 3.23
N THR A 19 -1.50 9.87 2.81
CA THR A 19 -1.87 10.53 1.55
C THR A 19 -0.64 10.94 0.76
N VAL A 20 -0.77 10.95 -0.57
CA VAL A 20 0.21 11.59 -1.45
C VAL A 20 -0.37 12.89 -1.98
N ASP A 21 0.32 14.01 -1.76
CA ASP A 21 -0.09 15.30 -2.32
C ASP A 21 0.36 15.44 -3.78
N LYS A 22 -0.52 16.00 -4.61
CA LYS A 22 -0.29 16.15 -6.06
C LYS A 22 0.66 17.31 -6.37
N THR A 23 0.67 18.33 -5.51
CA THR A 23 1.32 19.62 -5.77
C THR A 23 2.80 19.56 -5.42
N ASP A 24 3.14 18.99 -4.26
CA ASP A 24 4.51 18.96 -3.74
C ASP A 24 5.10 17.55 -3.61
N ALA A 25 4.35 16.52 -4.03
CA ALA A 25 4.79 15.13 -4.02
C ALA A 25 5.23 14.63 -2.62
N GLN A 26 4.60 15.13 -1.57
CA GLN A 26 4.83 14.67 -0.20
C GLN A 26 3.90 13.52 0.19
N LEU A 27 4.44 12.56 0.93
CA LEU A 27 3.67 11.57 1.69
C LEU A 27 3.37 12.17 3.07
N ARG A 28 2.09 12.23 3.43
CA ARG A 28 1.62 12.85 4.67
C ARG A 28 0.84 11.86 5.50
N LEU A 29 1.05 11.91 6.82
CA LEU A 29 0.33 11.15 7.82
C LEU A 29 -0.73 12.04 8.48
N TYR A 30 -1.92 11.46 8.62
CA TYR A 30 -3.02 11.99 9.41
C TYR A 30 -3.38 10.94 10.47
N THR A 31 -3.20 11.25 11.74
CA THR A 31 -3.42 10.30 12.83
C THR A 31 -4.88 10.22 13.22
N GLY A 32 -5.38 9.01 13.42
CA GLY A 32 -6.75 8.75 13.85
C GLY A 32 -6.90 8.83 15.37
N SER A 33 -7.97 9.45 15.84
CA SER A 33 -8.28 9.53 17.28
C SER A 33 -9.36 8.54 17.72
N GLY A 34 -9.98 7.81 16.78
CA GLY A 34 -11.11 6.89 17.02
C GLY A 34 -12.48 7.49 16.68
N GLY A 35 -12.50 8.51 15.82
CA GLY A 35 -13.70 9.23 15.39
C GLY A 35 -13.37 10.42 14.50
N ASP A 36 -12.17 10.99 14.69
CA ASP A 36 -11.61 12.07 13.87
C ASP A 36 -10.22 11.70 13.33
N VAL A 37 -9.72 12.50 12.38
CA VAL A 37 -8.37 12.41 11.83
C VAL A 37 -7.74 13.81 11.76
N ASP A 38 -6.50 13.93 12.21
CA ASP A 38 -5.77 15.20 12.25
C ASP A 38 -4.49 15.11 11.42
N TYR A 39 -4.17 16.17 10.67
CA TYR A 39 -2.88 16.24 9.99
C TYR A 39 -1.73 16.27 11.01
N THR A 40 -0.81 15.31 10.89
CA THR A 40 0.29 15.15 11.85
C THR A 40 1.58 15.72 11.29
N LYS A 41 2.06 15.17 10.16
CA LYS A 41 3.36 15.54 9.56
C LYS A 41 3.55 14.97 8.15
N VAL A 42 4.63 15.41 7.51
CA VAL A 42 5.21 14.77 6.33
C VAL A 42 6.05 13.57 6.77
N ILE A 43 5.79 12.40 6.18
CA ILE A 43 6.49 11.13 6.46
C ILE A 43 7.26 10.62 5.23
N GLY A 44 7.31 11.40 4.15
CA GLY A 44 8.11 11.07 2.97
C GLY A 44 8.08 12.18 1.91
N THR A 45 9.14 12.25 1.10
CA THR A 45 9.29 13.23 0.00
C THR A 45 9.61 12.53 -1.31
N GLY A 46 9.36 13.18 -2.44
CA GLY A 46 9.65 12.61 -3.77
C GLY A 46 8.66 11.54 -4.24
N TRP A 47 7.43 11.53 -3.71
CA TRP A 47 6.39 10.54 -4.02
C TRP A 47 5.66 10.79 -5.36
N GLY A 48 6.19 11.69 -6.19
CA GLY A 48 5.52 12.13 -7.43
C GLY A 48 5.42 11.01 -8.48
N SER A 49 6.40 10.10 -8.51
CA SER A 49 6.42 8.93 -9.41
C SER A 49 5.79 7.67 -8.81
N MET A 50 5.40 7.70 -7.53
CA MET A 50 4.72 6.57 -6.89
C MET A 50 3.24 6.55 -7.32
N THR A 51 2.69 5.36 -7.50
CA THR A 51 1.29 5.10 -7.82
C THR A 51 0.75 3.95 -6.98
N ASN A 52 -0.57 3.85 -6.89
CA ASN A 52 -1.31 2.75 -6.25
C ASN A 52 -0.83 2.50 -4.82
N LEU A 53 -0.81 3.55 -4.01
CA LEU A 53 -0.57 3.50 -2.57
C LEU A 53 -1.57 2.56 -1.88
N ALA A 54 -1.05 1.64 -1.07
CA ALA A 54 -1.83 0.79 -0.15
C ALA A 54 -1.14 0.69 1.21
N VAL A 55 -1.92 0.41 2.26
CA VAL A 55 -1.46 0.35 3.65
C VAL A 55 -1.94 -0.94 4.31
N GLY A 56 -1.08 -1.62 5.05
CA GLY A 56 -1.36 -2.91 5.70
C GLY A 56 -0.12 -3.49 6.39
N ASP A 57 -0.30 -4.37 7.39
CA ASP A 57 0.79 -4.97 8.17
C ASP A 57 1.52 -6.05 7.35
N VAL A 58 2.40 -5.63 6.44
CA VAL A 58 3.14 -6.54 5.56
C VAL A 58 4.20 -7.29 6.36
N THR A 59 4.81 -6.64 7.35
CA THR A 59 5.90 -7.19 8.16
C THR A 59 5.44 -8.16 9.26
N GLY A 60 4.16 -8.10 9.67
CA GLY A 60 3.61 -8.86 10.78
C GLY A 60 3.99 -8.28 12.15
N ASP A 61 4.38 -7.01 12.20
CA ASP A 61 4.82 -6.33 13.41
C ASP A 61 3.69 -5.55 14.12
N ARG A 62 2.47 -5.65 13.59
CA ARG A 62 1.23 -5.01 14.04
C ARG A 62 1.19 -3.50 13.83
N LYS A 63 2.07 -2.94 13.00
CA LYS A 63 1.92 -1.60 12.42
C LYS A 63 1.66 -1.73 10.93
N ALA A 64 0.78 -0.88 10.42
CA ALA A 64 0.52 -0.87 9.00
C ALA A 64 1.70 -0.24 8.25
N ASP A 65 2.28 -1.01 7.33
CA ASP A 65 3.31 -0.60 6.40
C ASP A 65 2.69 0.06 5.17
N VAL A 66 3.52 0.74 4.38
CA VAL A 66 3.12 1.34 3.10
C VAL A 66 3.72 0.57 1.94
N VAL A 67 2.89 0.19 0.98
CA VAL A 67 3.32 -0.37 -0.31
C VAL A 67 2.86 0.56 -1.42
N ALA A 68 3.76 0.84 -2.36
CA ALA A 68 3.42 1.60 -3.56
C ALA A 68 4.33 1.18 -4.72
N ASN A 69 3.81 1.25 -5.94
CA ASN A 69 4.62 0.95 -7.12
C ASN A 69 5.14 2.22 -7.79
N ARG A 70 6.32 2.14 -8.40
CA ARG A 70 6.87 3.16 -9.29
C ARG A 70 6.20 3.10 -10.65
N ALA A 71 5.75 4.25 -11.15
CA ALA A 71 5.06 4.35 -12.44
C ALA A 71 5.99 4.13 -13.64
N ASP A 72 7.27 4.50 -13.50
CA ASP A 72 8.28 4.45 -14.54
C ASP A 72 8.99 3.10 -14.63
N SER A 73 9.44 2.55 -13.49
CA SER A 73 10.18 1.28 -13.45
C SER A 73 9.30 0.05 -13.18
N GLY A 74 8.11 0.23 -12.62
CA GLY A 74 7.26 -0.89 -12.21
C GLY A 74 7.73 -1.62 -10.96
N GLU A 75 8.69 -1.08 -10.24
CA GLU A 75 9.10 -1.58 -8.92
C GLU A 75 7.92 -1.48 -7.95
N LEU A 76 7.62 -2.55 -7.23
CA LEU A 76 6.75 -2.49 -6.04
C LEU A 76 7.66 -2.33 -4.82
N ASN A 77 7.48 -1.25 -4.09
CA ASN A 77 8.36 -0.87 -2.98
C ASN A 77 7.61 -0.96 -1.65
N LEU A 78 8.28 -1.55 -0.66
CA LEU A 78 7.83 -1.63 0.73
C LEU A 78 8.49 -0.53 1.55
N TYR A 79 7.67 0.21 2.28
CA TYR A 79 8.08 1.22 3.25
C TYR A 79 7.56 0.79 4.63
N VAL A 80 8.47 0.37 5.50
CA VAL A 80 8.13 -0.20 6.80
C VAL A 80 7.80 0.92 7.79
N SER A 81 6.70 0.76 8.51
CA SER A 81 6.33 1.71 9.55
C SER A 81 7.22 1.58 10.79
N THR A 82 7.62 2.73 11.34
CA THR A 82 8.33 2.81 12.63
C THR A 82 7.46 3.40 13.74
N GLY A 83 6.14 3.37 13.59
CA GLY A 83 5.20 3.92 14.58
C GLY A 83 4.98 5.41 14.40
N GLY A 84 4.56 5.80 13.21
CA GLY A 84 4.28 7.21 12.85
C GLY A 84 5.27 7.82 11.87
N ASP A 85 6.26 7.08 11.39
CA ASP A 85 7.04 7.38 10.18
C ASP A 85 7.12 6.11 9.33
N VAL A 86 7.55 6.23 8.08
CA VAL A 86 7.83 5.09 7.20
C VAL A 86 9.21 5.21 6.58
N ASN A 87 9.93 4.09 6.47
CA ASN A 87 11.25 4.04 5.85
C ASN A 87 11.24 3.10 4.66
N PHE A 88 11.85 3.51 3.54
CA PHE A 88 12.07 2.58 2.43
C PHE A 88 12.88 1.38 2.94
N SER A 89 12.30 0.19 2.82
CA SER A 89 12.93 -1.05 3.26
C SER A 89 13.57 -1.76 2.08
N LYS A 90 12.75 -2.21 1.12
CA LYS A 90 13.23 -2.82 -0.12
C LYS A 90 12.20 -2.78 -1.24
N GLN A 91 12.66 -3.08 -2.45
CA GLN A 91 11.80 -3.51 -3.55
C GLN A 91 11.36 -4.95 -3.29
N ILE A 92 10.05 -5.19 -3.36
CA ILE A 92 9.40 -6.48 -3.09
C ILE A 92 8.79 -7.09 -4.35
N GLY A 93 8.67 -6.32 -5.43
CA GLY A 93 8.10 -6.81 -6.68
C GLY A 93 8.60 -6.04 -7.88
N SER A 94 8.35 -6.60 -9.06
CA SER A 94 8.66 -5.97 -10.34
C SER A 94 7.48 -6.09 -11.30
N SER A 95 7.50 -5.29 -12.37
CA SER A 95 6.46 -5.28 -13.40
C SER A 95 5.08 -4.77 -12.92
N PHE A 96 4.99 -4.03 -11.83
CA PHE A 96 3.72 -3.52 -11.29
C PHE A 96 3.14 -2.31 -12.06
N GLN A 97 3.86 -1.74 -13.04
CA GLN A 97 3.33 -0.69 -13.93
C GLN A 97 2.16 -1.19 -14.80
N VAL A 98 2.02 -2.52 -14.95
CA VAL A 98 0.89 -3.15 -15.64
C VAL A 98 -0.35 -3.29 -14.75
N MET A 99 -0.22 -3.04 -13.45
CA MET A 99 -1.34 -3.03 -12.51
C MET A 99 -2.00 -1.65 -12.50
N ASN A 100 -3.29 -1.61 -12.20
CA ASN A 100 -4.03 -0.36 -12.07
C ASN A 100 -4.52 -0.09 -10.65
N ARG A 101 -4.63 -1.07 -9.76
CA ARG A 101 -5.03 -0.90 -8.35
C ARG A 101 -4.32 -1.93 -7.48
N LEU A 102 -4.14 -1.57 -6.21
CA LEU A 102 -3.53 -2.38 -5.16
C LEU A 102 -4.37 -2.24 -3.89
N THR A 103 -4.54 -3.33 -3.15
CA THR A 103 -4.93 -3.34 -1.73
C THR A 103 -4.08 -4.36 -0.99
N LEU A 104 -4.04 -4.25 0.34
CA LEU A 104 -3.32 -5.15 1.23
C LEU A 104 -4.30 -5.82 2.19
N ALA A 105 -4.22 -7.13 2.32
CA ALA A 105 -5.04 -7.90 3.24
C ALA A 105 -4.40 -9.26 3.54
N ASP A 106 -4.56 -9.78 4.76
CA ASP A 106 -4.11 -11.13 5.11
C ASP A 106 -5.08 -12.17 4.52
N ILE A 107 -4.81 -12.63 3.30
CA ILE A 107 -5.69 -13.54 2.55
C ILE A 107 -5.43 -15.00 2.93
N ASN A 108 -4.19 -15.33 3.27
CA ASN A 108 -3.78 -16.68 3.64
C ASN A 108 -3.87 -16.98 5.15
N ALA A 109 -4.22 -15.98 5.97
CA ALA A 109 -4.35 -16.04 7.42
C ALA A 109 -3.04 -16.36 8.16
N ASP A 110 -1.91 -15.87 7.65
CA ASP A 110 -0.59 -16.06 8.28
C ASP A 110 -0.17 -14.91 9.21
N GLY A 111 -1.02 -13.89 9.33
CA GLY A 111 -0.80 -12.71 10.16
C GLY A 111 -0.03 -11.59 9.45
N LYS A 112 0.21 -11.70 8.14
CA LYS A 112 0.83 -10.66 7.31
C LYS A 112 -0.09 -10.29 6.16
N ALA A 113 -0.08 -9.02 5.82
CA ALA A 113 -0.87 -8.54 4.69
C ALA A 113 -0.23 -8.97 3.36
N ASP A 114 -1.02 -9.68 2.55
CA ASP A 114 -0.73 -10.02 1.16
C ASP A 114 -1.07 -8.87 0.23
N VAL A 115 -0.49 -8.88 -0.98
CA VAL A 115 -0.78 -7.88 -2.01
C VAL A 115 -1.83 -8.41 -2.97
N VAL A 116 -2.92 -7.66 -3.14
CA VAL A 116 -3.96 -7.94 -4.14
C VAL A 116 -3.97 -6.81 -5.17
N ALA A 117 -3.83 -7.16 -6.45
CA ALA A 117 -3.72 -6.19 -7.54
C ALA A 117 -4.58 -6.53 -8.74
N THR A 118 -5.18 -5.52 -9.36
CA THR A 118 -5.91 -5.71 -10.63
C THR A 118 -5.03 -5.40 -11.84
N GLY A 119 -5.04 -6.31 -12.81
CA GLY A 119 -4.33 -6.14 -14.07
C GLY A 119 -5.02 -5.12 -14.98
N ARG A 120 -4.27 -4.12 -15.46
CA ARG A 120 -4.81 -3.04 -16.31
C ARG A 120 -5.40 -3.56 -17.62
N ALA A 121 -4.72 -4.52 -18.24
CA ALA A 121 -5.10 -5.04 -19.56
C ALA A 121 -6.10 -6.19 -19.48
N THR A 122 -5.94 -7.09 -18.51
CA THR A 122 -6.76 -8.31 -18.41
C THR A 122 -8.00 -8.12 -17.56
N GLY A 123 -7.97 -7.20 -16.58
CA GLY A 123 -9.01 -7.12 -15.56
C GLY A 123 -8.99 -8.29 -14.59
N ASP A 124 -7.90 -9.05 -14.52
CA ASP A 124 -7.76 -10.12 -13.54
C ASP A 124 -7.38 -9.56 -12.17
N LEU A 125 -7.91 -10.18 -11.12
CA LEU A 125 -7.51 -9.96 -9.74
C LEU A 125 -6.39 -10.94 -9.41
N ASN A 126 -5.21 -10.43 -9.08
CA ASN A 126 -4.03 -11.21 -8.79
C ASN A 126 -3.71 -11.11 -7.29
N LEU A 127 -3.44 -12.26 -6.66
CA LEU A 127 -2.91 -12.36 -5.31
C LEU A 127 -1.40 -12.58 -5.38
N TYR A 128 -0.65 -11.88 -4.54
CA TYR A 128 0.76 -12.09 -4.26
C TYR A 128 0.95 -12.25 -2.76
N THR A 129 1.42 -13.42 -2.32
CA THR A 129 1.59 -13.74 -0.91
C THR A 129 2.82 -13.08 -0.31
N SER A 130 2.69 -12.42 0.83
CA SER A 130 3.79 -11.77 1.54
C SER A 130 4.58 -12.74 2.42
N SER A 131 5.91 -12.59 2.49
CA SER A 131 6.76 -13.28 3.47
C SER A 131 7.09 -12.45 4.71
N GLY A 132 6.63 -11.20 4.80
CA GLY A 132 7.05 -10.24 5.83
C GLY A 132 7.99 -9.17 5.29
N ASP A 133 8.68 -9.51 4.21
CA ASP A 133 9.62 -8.63 3.58
C ASP A 133 9.52 -8.74 2.07
N ASP A 134 9.31 -9.91 1.48
CA ASP A 134 9.14 -10.10 0.03
C ASP A 134 7.69 -10.48 -0.34
N ILE A 135 7.38 -10.52 -1.63
CA ILE A 135 6.16 -11.17 -2.14
C ILE A 135 6.48 -12.33 -3.09
N THR A 136 5.66 -13.36 -3.04
CA THR A 136 5.79 -14.56 -3.88
C THR A 136 4.47 -14.96 -4.48
N GLY A 137 4.53 -15.66 -5.62
CA GLY A 137 3.38 -16.30 -6.25
C GLY A 137 2.31 -15.32 -6.75
N ALA A 138 2.26 -15.07 -8.06
CA ALA A 138 1.11 -14.40 -8.66
C ALA A 138 0.04 -15.44 -9.01
N GLY A 139 -1.07 -15.44 -8.28
CA GLY A 139 -2.24 -16.29 -8.59
C GLY A 139 -3.41 -15.43 -9.05
N VAL A 140 -4.01 -15.76 -10.19
CA VAL A 140 -5.30 -15.15 -10.57
C VAL A 140 -6.39 -15.72 -9.67
N ILE A 141 -6.97 -14.87 -8.83
CA ILE A 141 -8.03 -15.19 -7.88
C ILE A 141 -9.40 -14.65 -8.31
N GLY A 142 -9.46 -13.96 -9.44
CA GLY A 142 -10.72 -13.48 -10.02
C GLY A 142 -10.54 -12.88 -11.40
N HIS A 143 -11.66 -12.80 -12.14
CA HIS A 143 -11.73 -12.23 -13.49
C HIS A 143 -12.81 -11.13 -13.56
N GLY A 144 -12.70 -10.22 -14.53
CA GLY A 144 -13.73 -9.22 -14.79
C GLY A 144 -13.69 -7.98 -13.87
N TRP A 145 -12.57 -7.73 -13.21
CA TRP A 145 -12.36 -6.60 -12.30
C TRP A 145 -11.97 -5.29 -13.01
N ALA A 146 -12.00 -5.27 -14.35
CA ALA A 146 -11.59 -4.10 -15.15
C ALA A 146 -12.40 -2.83 -14.84
N THR A 147 -13.66 -2.96 -14.39
CA THR A 147 -14.55 -1.83 -14.07
C THR A 147 -14.46 -1.36 -12.62
N VAL A 148 -13.73 -2.09 -11.77
CA VAL A 148 -13.59 -1.74 -10.35
C VAL A 148 -12.76 -0.47 -10.21
N LYS A 149 -13.29 0.49 -9.44
CA LYS A 149 -12.66 1.80 -9.26
C LYS A 149 -11.70 1.82 -8.07
N HIS A 150 -12.00 1.03 -7.04
CA HIS A 150 -11.24 0.93 -5.80
C HIS A 150 -11.27 -0.51 -5.29
N LEU A 151 -10.11 -0.99 -4.82
CA LEU A 151 -10.01 -2.16 -3.96
C LEU A 151 -9.91 -1.64 -2.53
N VAL A 152 -10.57 -2.29 -1.59
CA VAL A 152 -10.56 -2.00 -0.16
C VAL A 152 -10.45 -3.29 0.60
#